data_AF-A0A6A4WVU5-F1
#
_entry.id   AF-A0A6A4WVU5-F1
#
_cell.length_a   1.000
_cell.length_b   1.000
_cell.length_c   1.000
_cell.angle_alpha   90.00
_cell.angle_beta   90.00
_cell.angle_gamma   90.00
#
_symmetry.space_group_name_H-M   'P 1'
#
loop_
_entity.id
_entity.type
_entity.pdbx_description
1 polymer ?
#
loop_
_entity_poly.entity_id
_entity_poly.type
_entity_poly.pdbx_seq_one_letter_code
_entity_poly.pdbx_strand_id
1 'polypeptide(L)'
;MFSRVSSDAVERRVQQKNQNDLVARDAEAARSFSGKAPKAADAARLPQAKPKELNDILKLELIQDKSSDEIGQFLLPLPRKDGYEFVVVQFAGNEAHFTALINYQTYKENAPECMTMIHYPELADSKGIVLMVAEYDNTSLDAREAQCLANEVQLYYCRPDERRRNLLEQFTTRPDSFKYQDLILALEDVQL
;
A
#
# COMPACT_ATOMS: atom_id res chain seq x y z
N MET A 1 -78.09 10.35 -44.57
CA MET A 1 -76.83 10.29 -45.35
C MET A 1 -75.73 10.83 -44.46
N PHE A 2 -74.86 9.96 -43.97
CA PHE A 2 -73.94 10.22 -42.85
C PHE A 2 -72.84 11.23 -43.21
N SER A 3 -72.59 12.17 -42.29
CA SER A 3 -71.56 13.20 -42.40
C SER A 3 -70.17 12.60 -42.20
N ARG A 4 -69.21 13.07 -43.01
CA ARG A 4 -67.79 12.73 -42.93
C ARG A 4 -67.17 13.47 -41.74
N VAL A 5 -66.68 12.73 -40.75
CA VAL A 5 -65.83 13.26 -39.68
C VAL A 5 -64.41 13.41 -40.24
N SER A 6 -63.86 14.63 -40.14
CA SER A 6 -62.54 15.02 -40.66
C SER A 6 -61.40 14.32 -39.92
N SER A 7 -60.39 13.86 -40.67
CA SER A 7 -59.19 13.14 -40.22
C SER A 7 -58.37 13.88 -39.15
N ASP A 8 -58.51 15.21 -39.07
CA ASP A 8 -57.72 16.05 -38.14
C ASP A 8 -58.13 15.94 -36.66
N ALA A 9 -59.34 15.44 -36.37
CA ALA A 9 -59.83 15.30 -34.99
C ALA A 9 -59.27 14.06 -34.28
N VAL A 10 -58.84 13.04 -35.04
CA VAL A 10 -58.32 11.77 -34.50
C VAL A 10 -56.84 11.93 -34.13
N GLU A 11 -56.04 12.62 -34.95
CA GLU A 11 -54.60 12.82 -34.68
C GLU A 11 -54.33 13.73 -33.48
N ARG A 12 -55.17 14.76 -33.26
CA ARG A 12 -55.06 15.63 -32.07
C ARG A 12 -55.33 14.90 -30.76
N ARG A 13 -56.20 13.87 -30.77
CA ARG A 13 -56.46 13.02 -29.59
C ARG A 13 -55.33 12.05 -29.29
N VAL A 14 -54.60 11.57 -30.30
CA VAL A 14 -53.46 10.65 -30.12
C VAL A 14 -52.24 11.39 -29.57
N GLN A 15 -51.95 12.61 -30.04
CA GLN A 15 -50.86 13.43 -29.52
C GLN A 15 -51.11 13.90 -28.08
N GLN A 16 -52.35 14.27 -27.75
CA GLN A 16 -52.70 14.72 -26.40
C GLN A 16 -52.70 13.57 -25.37
N LYS A 17 -52.96 12.33 -25.81
CA LYS A 17 -52.87 11.13 -24.95
C LYS A 17 -51.41 10.75 -24.66
N ASN A 18 -50.53 10.80 -25.67
CA ASN A 18 -49.10 10.51 -25.49
C ASN A 18 -48.39 11.55 -24.60
N GLN A 19 -48.76 12.84 -24.69
CA GLN A 19 -48.16 13.87 -23.84
C GLN A 19 -48.63 13.79 -22.39
N ASN A 20 -49.89 13.39 -22.15
CA ASN A 20 -50.40 13.13 -20.80
C ASN A 20 -49.80 11.85 -20.17
N ASP A 21 -49.51 10.81 -20.96
CA ASP A 21 -48.89 9.57 -20.47
C ASP A 21 -47.39 9.74 -20.13
N LEU A 22 -46.69 10.65 -20.80
CA LEU A 22 -45.30 11.04 -20.47
C LEU A 22 -45.24 11.87 -19.17
N VAL A 23 -46.14 12.85 -19.00
CA VAL A 23 -46.19 13.68 -17.78
C VAL A 23 -46.71 12.89 -16.55
N ALA A 24 -47.59 11.90 -16.75
CA ALA A 24 -48.08 11.03 -15.68
C ALA A 24 -47.00 10.09 -15.11
N ARG A 25 -46.08 9.60 -15.97
CA ARG A 25 -44.97 8.74 -15.54
C ARG A 25 -43.91 9.47 -14.72
N ASP A 26 -43.63 10.73 -15.05
CA ASP A 26 -42.70 11.57 -14.27
C ASP A 26 -43.31 12.05 -12.94
N ALA A 27 -44.63 12.22 -12.87
CA ALA A 27 -45.34 12.61 -11.64
C ALA A 27 -45.54 11.45 -10.65
N GLU A 28 -45.62 10.20 -11.12
CA GLU A 28 -45.74 9.01 -10.26
C GLU A 28 -44.37 8.57 -9.69
N ALA A 29 -43.28 8.75 -10.45
CA ALA A 29 -41.92 8.52 -9.96
C ALA A 29 -41.50 9.53 -8.85
N ALA A 30 -42.07 10.74 -8.85
CA ALA A 30 -41.81 11.77 -7.83
C ALA A 30 -42.68 11.66 -6.56
N ARG A 31 -43.69 10.77 -6.53
CA ARG A 31 -44.67 10.68 -5.41
C ARG A 31 -44.50 9.48 -4.48
N SER A 32 -43.50 8.62 -4.69
CA SER A 32 -43.19 7.53 -3.75
C SER A 32 -42.07 7.83 -2.74
N PHE A 33 -41.53 9.07 -2.71
CA PHE A 33 -40.50 9.48 -1.75
C PHE A 33 -41.02 10.52 -0.75
N SER A 34 -41.88 10.08 0.16
CA SER A 34 -42.12 10.77 1.44
C SER A 34 -42.27 9.73 2.54
N GLY A 35 -41.14 9.12 2.90
CA GLY A 35 -40.93 8.41 4.15
C GLY A 35 -40.09 9.30 5.07
N LYS A 36 -40.56 9.49 6.31
CA LYS A 36 -39.94 10.30 7.36
C LYS A 36 -38.40 10.20 7.38
N ALA A 37 -37.74 11.35 7.52
CA ALA A 37 -36.31 11.42 7.82
C ALA A 37 -35.99 10.56 9.06
N PRO A 38 -35.09 9.56 8.96
CA PRO A 38 -34.52 8.94 10.14
C PRO A 38 -33.60 9.98 10.81
N LYS A 39 -33.66 10.05 12.14
CA LYS A 39 -32.70 10.80 12.95
C LYS A 39 -31.28 10.38 12.56
N ALA A 40 -30.37 11.35 12.50
CA ALA A 40 -28.95 11.11 12.31
C ALA A 40 -28.42 10.09 13.35
N ALA A 41 -28.27 8.84 12.92
CA ALA A 41 -27.49 7.79 13.54
C ALA A 41 -27.32 6.68 12.49
N ASP A 42 -26.10 6.18 12.35
CA ASP A 42 -25.73 5.02 11.52
C ASP A 42 -25.72 5.22 10.00
N ALA A 43 -24.88 6.16 9.53
CA ALA A 43 -24.24 5.99 8.24
C ALA A 43 -23.35 4.74 8.31
N ALA A 44 -23.67 3.74 7.48
CA ALA A 44 -22.96 2.48 7.36
C ALA A 44 -21.44 2.69 7.31
N ARG A 45 -20.78 2.41 8.43
CA ARG A 45 -19.36 2.15 8.46
C ARG A 45 -19.21 0.83 7.69
N LEU A 46 -18.79 0.89 6.43
CA LEU A 46 -18.07 -0.24 5.82
C LEU A 46 -17.15 -0.77 6.92
N PRO A 47 -17.09 -2.08 7.20
CA PRO A 47 -16.13 -2.57 8.17
C PRO A 47 -14.77 -2.05 7.70
N GLN A 48 -14.28 -1.01 8.36
CA GLN A 48 -12.91 -0.57 8.20
C GLN A 48 -12.16 -1.81 8.64
N ALA A 49 -11.64 -2.57 7.67
CA ALA A 49 -10.73 -3.64 7.94
C ALA A 49 -9.73 -3.03 8.90
N LYS A 50 -9.74 -3.52 10.14
CA LYS A 50 -8.87 -3.00 11.20
C LYS A 50 -7.48 -2.93 10.57
N PRO A 51 -6.78 -1.77 10.61
CA PRO A 51 -5.45 -1.69 10.03
C PRO A 51 -4.66 -2.86 10.62
N LYS A 52 -4.18 -3.74 9.74
CA LYS A 52 -3.43 -4.92 10.15
C LYS A 52 -2.25 -4.42 10.96
N GLU A 53 -2.14 -4.86 12.19
CA GLU A 53 -0.97 -4.55 13.01
C GLU A 53 0.25 -5.23 12.39
N LEU A 54 1.48 -4.76 12.65
CA LEU A 54 2.67 -5.42 12.13
C LEU A 54 2.68 -6.92 12.49
N ASN A 55 2.18 -7.28 13.68
CA ASN A 55 1.95 -8.65 14.11
C ASN A 55 1.05 -9.50 13.19
N ASP A 56 0.06 -8.87 12.53
CA ASP A 56 -0.88 -9.54 11.62
C ASP A 56 -0.26 -9.84 10.24
N ILE A 57 0.87 -9.20 9.93
CA ILE A 57 1.61 -9.37 8.67
C ILE A 57 2.95 -10.07 8.91
N LEU A 58 3.55 -9.89 10.09
CA LEU A 58 4.87 -10.34 10.48
C LEU A 58 4.79 -10.84 11.92
N LYS A 59 4.92 -12.15 12.12
CA LYS A 59 4.93 -12.81 13.43
C LYS A 59 6.12 -12.34 14.27
N LEU A 60 5.91 -11.35 15.15
CA LEU A 60 6.97 -10.78 15.98
C LEU A 60 7.62 -11.80 16.94
N GLU A 61 6.93 -12.91 17.25
CA GLU A 61 7.48 -14.09 17.96
C GLU A 61 8.75 -14.67 17.31
N LEU A 62 9.01 -14.42 16.02
CA LEU A 62 10.23 -14.85 15.32
C LEU A 62 11.41 -13.88 15.46
N ILE A 63 11.18 -12.71 16.05
CA ILE A 63 12.16 -11.61 16.20
C ILE A 63 12.34 -11.23 17.69
N GLN A 64 11.39 -11.59 18.57
CA GLN A 64 11.34 -11.25 19.99
C GLN A 64 12.57 -11.61 20.83
N ASP A 65 13.41 -12.56 20.37
CA ASP A 65 14.58 -13.04 21.14
C ASP A 65 15.91 -12.34 20.78
N LYS A 66 15.90 -11.25 19.99
CA LYS A 66 17.12 -10.56 19.53
C LYS A 66 17.31 -9.21 20.24
N SER A 67 18.51 -8.99 20.83
CA SER A 67 18.88 -7.83 21.67
C SER A 67 19.72 -6.74 20.96
N SER A 68 20.03 -5.68 21.72
CA SER A 68 20.67 -4.37 21.41
C SER A 68 21.89 -4.20 20.50
N ASP A 69 22.28 -5.22 19.77
CA ASP A 69 22.97 -5.09 18.46
C ASP A 69 21.94 -4.63 17.36
N GLU A 70 20.99 -3.79 17.78
CA GLU A 70 19.54 -3.75 17.46
C GLU A 70 19.16 -3.01 16.17
N ILE A 71 20.15 -2.59 15.38
CA ILE A 71 19.98 -2.02 14.04
C ILE A 71 20.24 -3.10 12.96
N GLY A 72 20.52 -4.34 13.38
CA GLY A 72 20.87 -5.44 12.49
C GLY A 72 19.76 -5.91 11.56
N GLN A 73 18.48 -5.60 11.81
CA GLN A 73 17.39 -6.03 10.95
C GLN A 73 16.32 -4.96 10.76
N PHE A 74 15.88 -4.73 9.52
CA PHE A 74 14.81 -3.78 9.21
C PHE A 74 13.94 -4.26 8.05
N LEU A 75 12.80 -3.60 7.84
CA LEU A 75 11.83 -3.92 6.81
C LEU A 75 11.78 -2.80 5.76
N LEU A 76 11.95 -3.17 4.49
CA LEU A 76 11.96 -2.26 3.35
C LEU A 76 10.75 -2.53 2.44
N PRO A 77 9.89 -1.53 2.18
CA PRO A 77 8.82 -1.65 1.19
C PRO A 77 9.39 -1.67 -0.24
N LEU A 78 9.06 -2.68 -1.02
CA LEU A 78 9.41 -2.78 -2.43
C LEU A 78 8.16 -2.57 -3.30
N PRO A 79 8.08 -1.49 -4.10
CA PRO A 79 6.96 -1.30 -5.02
C PRO A 79 6.89 -2.43 -6.06
N ARG A 80 5.70 -3.00 -6.23
CA ARG A 80 5.37 -3.97 -7.30
C ARG A 80 4.24 -3.40 -8.16
N LYS A 81 3.83 -4.13 -9.21
CA LYS A 81 2.73 -3.70 -10.10
C LYS A 81 1.43 -3.43 -9.34
N ASP A 82 1.09 -4.30 -8.38
CA ASP A 82 -0.15 -4.27 -7.63
C ASP A 82 0.12 -4.14 -6.12
N GLY A 83 0.73 -3.03 -5.71
CA GLY A 83 0.99 -2.70 -4.31
C GLY A 83 2.45 -2.86 -3.91
N TYR A 84 2.69 -3.36 -2.71
CA TYR A 84 4.01 -3.43 -2.11
C TYR A 84 4.32 -4.85 -1.61
N GLU A 85 5.54 -5.28 -1.86
CA GLU A 85 6.17 -6.39 -1.16
C GLU A 85 7.05 -5.84 -0.03
N PHE A 86 7.36 -6.65 0.96
CA PHE A 86 8.30 -6.28 2.01
C PHE A 86 9.53 -7.17 1.97
N VAL A 87 10.70 -6.56 2.03
CA VAL A 87 12.00 -7.22 2.08
C VAL A 87 12.61 -6.98 3.44
N VAL A 88 13.05 -8.05 4.09
CA VAL A 88 13.81 -7.99 5.33
C VAL A 88 15.28 -7.82 4.96
N VAL A 89 15.92 -6.78 5.49
CA VAL A 89 17.38 -6.62 5.43
C VAL A 89 17.98 -7.04 6.77
N GLN A 90 19.05 -7.84 6.74
CA GLN A 90 19.83 -8.25 7.90
C GLN A 90 21.31 -7.95 7.70
N PHE A 91 21.95 -7.26 8.64
CA PHE A 91 23.37 -6.92 8.56
C PHE A 91 24.23 -7.95 9.31
N ALA A 92 25.30 -8.40 8.67
CA ALA A 92 26.31 -9.28 9.22
C ALA A 92 27.70 -8.71 8.90
N GLY A 93 28.29 -7.99 9.87
CA GLY A 93 29.54 -7.27 9.64
C GLY A 93 29.38 -6.17 8.59
N ASN A 94 30.12 -6.29 7.47
CA ASN A 94 30.04 -5.34 6.36
C ASN A 94 29.02 -5.75 5.28
N GLU A 95 28.35 -6.88 5.49
CA GLU A 95 27.40 -7.46 4.54
C GLU A 95 25.96 -7.17 4.98
N ALA A 96 25.06 -7.00 4.02
CA ALA A 96 23.63 -6.88 4.21
C ALA A 96 22.91 -7.90 3.33
N HIS A 97 22.11 -8.73 3.95
CA HIS A 97 21.38 -9.84 3.34
C HIS A 97 19.91 -9.50 3.25
N PHE A 98 19.35 -9.64 2.05
CA PHE A 98 17.97 -9.26 1.75
C PHE A 98 17.16 -10.51 1.46
N THR A 99 16.05 -10.67 2.17
CA THR A 99 15.15 -11.79 2.01
C THR A 99 13.71 -11.29 1.94
N ALA A 100 12.96 -11.71 0.93
CA ALA A 100 11.53 -11.40 0.85
C ALA A 100 10.81 -11.92 2.11
N LEU A 101 9.96 -11.08 2.71
CA LEU A 101 9.30 -11.41 3.99
C LEU A 101 8.45 -12.68 3.87
N ILE A 102 7.79 -12.90 2.74
CA ILE A 102 6.99 -14.10 2.50
C ILE A 102 7.86 -15.38 2.48
N ASN A 103 9.08 -15.29 1.93
CA ASN A 103 10.03 -16.40 1.91
C ASN A 103 10.57 -16.67 3.32
N TYR A 104 10.89 -15.60 4.06
CA TYR A 104 11.29 -15.71 5.46
C TYR A 104 10.21 -16.37 6.32
N GLN A 105 8.94 -16.05 6.09
CA GLN A 105 7.83 -16.66 6.80
C GLN A 105 7.64 -18.14 6.48
N THR A 106 7.87 -18.52 5.22
CA THR A 106 7.67 -19.88 4.72
C THR A 106 8.82 -20.81 5.10
N TYR A 107 10.07 -20.35 4.95
CA TYR A 107 11.26 -21.21 5.04
C TYR A 107 12.19 -20.89 6.22
N LYS A 108 11.90 -19.82 6.99
CA LYS A 108 12.70 -19.39 8.16
C LYS A 108 14.18 -19.21 7.80
N GLU A 109 15.08 -19.84 8.56
CA GLU A 109 16.53 -19.81 8.35
C GLU A 109 16.99 -20.37 6.99
N ASN A 110 16.14 -21.13 6.29
CA ASN A 110 16.42 -21.68 4.97
C ASN A 110 15.85 -20.82 3.83
N ALA A 111 15.35 -19.62 4.13
CA ALA A 111 14.77 -18.74 3.11
C ALA A 111 15.88 -18.25 2.16
N PRO A 112 15.67 -18.34 0.83
CA PRO A 112 16.65 -17.86 -0.13
C PRO A 112 16.74 -16.33 -0.08
N GLU A 113 17.96 -15.83 -0.12
CA GLU A 113 18.26 -14.40 -0.28
C GLU A 113 17.89 -13.95 -1.70
N CYS A 114 17.28 -12.77 -1.80
CA CYS A 114 17.00 -12.13 -3.09
C CYS A 114 18.08 -11.11 -3.49
N MET A 115 18.85 -10.60 -2.52
CA MET A 115 19.98 -9.72 -2.75
C MET A 115 20.98 -9.81 -1.58
N THR A 116 22.25 -9.59 -1.87
CA THR A 116 23.33 -9.43 -0.88
C THR A 116 24.11 -8.16 -1.24
N MET A 117 24.49 -7.38 -0.24
CA MET A 117 25.23 -6.13 -0.42
C MET A 117 26.45 -6.10 0.49
N ILE A 118 27.62 -5.75 -0.05
CA ILE A 118 28.89 -5.71 0.67
C ILE A 118 29.43 -4.27 0.68
N HIS A 119 29.84 -3.81 1.86
CA HIS A 119 30.50 -2.54 2.07
C HIS A 119 32.01 -2.73 2.22
N TYR A 120 32.79 -1.90 1.52
CA TYR A 120 34.25 -1.91 1.51
C TYR A 120 34.74 -0.58 2.14
N PRO A 121 35.02 -0.56 3.46
CA PRO A 121 35.34 0.66 4.21
C PRO A 121 36.82 1.06 4.15
N GLU A 122 37.68 0.34 3.42
CA GLU A 122 39.14 0.52 3.42
C GLU A 122 39.57 1.92 2.93
N LEU A 123 38.72 2.59 2.17
CA LEU A 123 38.95 3.95 1.67
C LEU A 123 38.33 5.05 2.55
N ALA A 124 37.66 4.70 3.65
CA ALA A 124 36.97 5.66 4.50
C ALA A 124 37.95 6.64 5.15
N ASP A 125 39.02 6.15 5.79
CA ASP A 125 39.97 7.00 6.51
C ASP A 125 40.81 7.88 5.59
N SER A 126 41.18 7.35 4.41
CA SER A 126 42.09 8.03 3.49
C SER A 126 41.38 8.96 2.50
N LYS A 127 40.13 8.66 2.14
CA LYS A 127 39.39 9.37 1.08
C LYS A 127 37.98 9.80 1.49
N GLY A 128 37.49 9.40 2.65
CA GLY A 128 36.11 9.66 3.08
C GLY A 128 35.08 8.93 2.22
N ILE A 129 35.43 7.80 1.60
CA ILE A 129 34.58 7.05 0.67
C ILE A 129 34.46 5.59 1.14
N VAL A 130 33.25 5.05 1.12
CA VAL A 130 32.96 3.62 1.28
C VAL A 130 32.39 3.12 -0.04
N LEU A 131 32.93 2.02 -0.57
CA LEU A 131 32.38 1.39 -1.78
C LEU A 131 31.31 0.38 -1.39
N MET A 132 30.29 0.25 -2.22
CA MET A 132 29.15 -0.64 -1.98
C MET A 132 28.87 -1.42 -3.26
N VAL A 133 28.77 -2.74 -3.15
CA VAL A 133 28.43 -3.64 -4.26
C VAL A 133 27.27 -4.51 -3.85
N ALA A 134 26.24 -4.60 -4.67
CA ALA A 134 25.11 -5.49 -4.45
C ALA A 134 24.99 -6.51 -5.59
N GLU A 135 24.81 -7.77 -5.22
CA GLU A 135 24.47 -8.86 -6.12
C GLU A 135 23.03 -9.31 -5.81
N TYR A 136 22.22 -9.53 -6.85
CA TYR A 136 20.82 -9.89 -6.67
C TYR A 136 20.40 -11.05 -7.58
N ASP A 137 19.41 -11.80 -7.14
CA ASP A 137 18.81 -12.88 -7.91
C ASP A 137 17.83 -12.32 -8.94
N ASN A 138 18.19 -12.46 -10.22
CA ASN A 138 17.39 -12.00 -11.37
C ASN A 138 16.05 -12.73 -11.52
N THR A 139 15.80 -13.81 -10.78
CA THR A 139 14.47 -14.46 -10.74
C THR A 139 13.52 -13.80 -9.74
N SER A 140 14.07 -13.10 -8.74
CA SER A 140 13.33 -12.50 -7.62
C SER A 140 13.21 -10.97 -7.74
N LEU A 141 14.25 -10.32 -8.28
CA LEU A 141 14.36 -8.86 -8.41
C LEU A 141 14.83 -8.47 -9.81
N ASP A 142 14.37 -7.33 -10.30
CA ASP A 142 15.01 -6.61 -11.41
C ASP A 142 16.03 -5.56 -10.91
N ALA A 143 16.80 -4.99 -11.84
CA ALA A 143 17.84 -4.03 -11.51
C ALA A 143 17.32 -2.75 -10.83
N ARG A 144 16.11 -2.30 -11.17
CA ARG A 144 15.49 -1.10 -10.57
C ARG A 144 15.01 -1.39 -9.16
N GLU A 145 14.45 -2.58 -8.95
CA GLU A 145 14.04 -3.07 -7.64
C GLU A 145 15.24 -3.24 -6.71
N ALA A 146 16.32 -3.86 -7.18
CA ALA A 146 17.57 -3.96 -6.42
C ALA A 146 18.15 -2.59 -6.08
N GLN A 147 18.15 -1.65 -7.04
CA GLN A 147 18.58 -0.27 -6.80
C GLN A 147 17.68 0.46 -5.79
N CYS A 148 16.36 0.23 -5.81
CA CYS A 148 15.42 0.79 -4.84
C CYS A 148 15.81 0.37 -3.43
N LEU A 149 15.97 -0.94 -3.20
CA LEU A 149 16.38 -1.49 -1.91
C LEU A 149 17.74 -0.92 -1.46
N ALA A 150 18.69 -0.80 -2.38
CA ALA A 150 20.00 -0.26 -2.07
C ALA A 150 19.94 1.22 -1.64
N ASN A 151 19.12 2.02 -2.32
CA ASN A 151 18.91 3.42 -1.96
C ASN A 151 18.20 3.55 -0.61
N GLU A 152 17.21 2.69 -0.32
CA GLU A 152 16.54 2.69 0.97
C GLU A 152 17.51 2.40 2.12
N VAL A 153 18.42 1.44 1.98
CA VAL A 153 19.47 1.21 2.98
C VAL A 153 20.28 2.48 3.22
N GLN A 154 20.68 3.20 2.16
CA GLN A 154 21.40 4.46 2.33
C GLN A 154 20.54 5.55 3.03
N LEU A 155 19.25 5.63 2.71
CA LEU A 155 18.32 6.60 3.31
C LEU A 155 18.08 6.34 4.80
N TYR A 156 17.97 5.08 5.21
CA TYR A 156 17.71 4.73 6.61
C TYR A 156 18.99 4.69 7.47
N TYR A 157 20.12 4.26 6.91
CA TYR A 157 21.33 3.98 7.69
C TYR A 157 22.45 5.00 7.50
N CYS A 158 22.58 5.62 6.31
CA CYS A 158 23.66 6.57 6.03
C CYS A 158 23.22 8.02 6.16
N ARG A 159 21.97 8.34 5.82
CA ARG A 159 21.43 9.72 5.85
C ARG A 159 19.97 9.77 6.35
N PRO A 160 19.68 9.26 7.56
CA PRO A 160 18.31 9.30 8.06
C PRO A 160 17.87 10.73 8.37
N ASP A 161 16.70 11.11 7.85
CA ASP A 161 15.95 12.24 8.39
C ASP A 161 15.25 11.85 9.70
N GLU A 162 14.68 12.83 10.40
CA GLU A 162 14.01 12.58 11.70
C GLU A 162 12.90 11.53 11.61
N ARG A 163 12.18 11.48 10.49
CA ARG A 163 11.08 10.53 10.28
C ARG A 163 11.62 9.13 10.09
N ARG A 164 12.60 8.92 9.21
CA ARG A 164 13.21 7.60 8.94
C ARG A 164 13.93 7.06 10.17
N ARG A 165 14.65 7.91 10.90
CA ARG A 165 15.27 7.54 12.17
C ARG A 165 14.23 7.05 13.18
N ASN A 166 13.12 7.77 13.32
CA ASN A 166 12.04 7.39 14.23
C ASN A 166 11.38 6.06 13.82
N LEU A 167 11.18 5.82 12.53
CA LEU A 167 10.68 4.53 12.04
C LEU A 167 11.62 3.38 12.38
N LEU A 168 12.93 3.56 12.17
CA LEU A 168 13.94 2.57 12.53
C LEU A 168 13.93 2.29 14.05
N GLU A 169 13.95 3.34 14.88
CA GLU A 169 13.89 3.23 16.34
C GLU A 169 12.61 2.55 16.82
N GLN A 170 11.44 2.88 16.25
CA GLN A 170 10.17 2.26 16.61
C GLN A 170 10.13 0.78 16.23
N PHE A 171 10.61 0.42 15.03
CA PHE A 171 10.66 -0.97 14.59
C PHE A 171 11.50 -1.82 15.54
N THR A 172 12.65 -1.29 15.95
CA THR A 172 13.58 -1.95 16.85
C THR A 172 13.07 -2.05 18.29
N THR A 173 12.58 -0.95 18.87
CA THR A 173 12.31 -0.87 20.31
C THR A 173 10.86 -1.14 20.69
N ARG A 174 9.92 -0.94 19.77
CA ARG A 174 8.46 -1.05 20.01
C ARG A 174 7.74 -1.66 18.81
N PRO A 175 8.15 -2.86 18.35
CA PRO A 175 7.61 -3.48 17.15
C PRO A 175 6.09 -3.72 17.21
N ASP A 176 5.53 -3.96 18.40
CA ASP A 176 4.08 -4.14 18.61
C ASP A 176 3.24 -2.91 18.23
N SER A 177 3.84 -1.72 18.26
CA SER A 177 3.19 -0.46 17.88
C SER A 177 3.56 0.04 16.49
N PHE A 178 4.44 -0.67 15.79
CA PHE A 178 4.95 -0.27 14.50
C PHE A 178 3.90 -0.46 13.40
N LYS A 179 3.74 0.53 12.54
CA LYS A 179 2.79 0.51 11.42
C LYS A 179 3.55 0.47 10.11
N TYR A 180 3.47 -0.65 9.41
CA TYR A 180 4.14 -0.83 8.12
C TYR A 180 3.68 0.17 7.05
N GLN A 181 2.46 0.73 7.16
CA GLN A 181 2.00 1.77 6.23
C GLN A 181 2.87 3.03 6.29
N ASP A 182 3.46 3.33 7.45
CA ASP A 182 4.31 4.51 7.61
C ASP A 182 5.62 4.38 6.81
N LEU A 183 6.08 3.15 6.53
CA LEU A 183 7.20 2.86 5.63
C LEU A 183 6.84 3.18 4.17
N ILE A 184 5.67 2.73 3.72
CA ILE A 184 5.18 3.00 2.36
C ILE A 184 5.10 4.51 2.13
N LEU A 185 4.48 5.22 3.07
CA LEU A 185 4.38 6.67 3.01
C LEU A 185 5.75 7.36 3.06
N ALA A 186 6.74 6.79 3.76
CA ALA A 186 8.09 7.34 3.83
C ALA A 186 8.91 7.11 2.54
N LEU A 187 8.56 6.06 1.78
CA LEU A 187 9.12 5.78 0.46
C LEU A 187 8.47 6.66 -0.61
N GLU A 188 7.15 6.83 -0.59
CA GLU A 188 6.42 7.68 -1.56
C GLU A 188 6.78 9.17 -1.42
N ASP A 189 7.12 9.62 -0.21
CA ASP A 189 7.57 10.99 0.05
C ASP A 189 9.02 11.27 -0.40
N VAL A 190 9.74 10.27 -0.92
CA VAL A 190 11.06 10.51 -1.52
C VAL A 190 10.87 11.33 -2.80
N GLN A 191 10.96 12.65 -2.67
CA GLN A 191 11.08 13.56 -3.80
C GLN A 191 12.42 13.29 -4.48
N LEU A 192 12.38 12.60 -5.62
CA LEU A 192 13.51 12.49 -6.56
C LEU A 192 13.72 13.81 -7.31
#